data_AF-A0A015KG76-F1
#
_entry.id   AF-A0A015KG76-F1
#
_cell.length_a   1.000
_cell.length_b   1.000
_cell.length_c   1.000
_cell.angle_alpha   90.00
_cell.angle_beta   90.00
_cell.angle_gamma   90.00
#
_symmetry.space_group_name_H-M   'P 1'
#
loop_
_entity.id
_entity.type
_entity.pdbx_description
1 polymer ?
#
loop_
_entity_poly.entity_id
_entity_poly.type
_entity_poly.pdbx_seq_one_letter_code
_entity_poly.pdbx_strand_id
1 'polypeptide(L)'
;MAALLGPKKLLAQHVAYLYNAVLLPRLEFRLQTTLFSESTIQSIIKPMFSVLRRKAGLAATTPLALLFLKLPFSIQNAYYRFLSSHIASWQKIFTHPDFKNFALYSISYLQGYLGAESCPTAINLEPWSQVISLRTHTLFNSLLFSSRLNITWSLPIRPLRQDLQPALPL
;
A
#
# COMPACT_ATOMS: atom_id res chain seq x y z
N MET A 1 -11.19 12.76 47.72
CA MET A 1 -11.19 13.18 46.30
C MET A 1 -10.39 12.22 45.39
N ALA A 2 -10.34 10.90 45.67
CA ALA A 2 -9.57 9.92 44.88
C ALA A 2 -10.44 8.97 44.03
N ALA A 3 -11.78 8.99 44.20
CA ALA A 3 -12.71 8.11 43.50
C ALA A 3 -13.03 8.53 42.05
N LEU A 4 -12.51 9.66 41.57
CA LEU A 4 -12.75 10.18 40.21
C LEU A 4 -11.75 9.65 39.16
N LEU A 5 -10.72 8.91 39.56
CA LEU A 5 -9.66 8.39 38.68
C LEU A 5 -9.75 6.87 38.48
N GLY A 6 -10.97 6.34 38.34
CA GLY A 6 -11.17 4.95 37.91
C GLY A 6 -10.78 4.75 36.43
N PRO A 7 -10.34 3.54 36.01
CA PRO A 7 -10.02 3.27 34.62
C PRO A 7 -11.25 3.51 33.72
N LYS A 8 -11.12 4.43 32.76
CA LYS A 8 -12.21 4.78 31.85
C LYS A 8 -12.49 3.64 30.88
N LYS A 9 -13.77 3.28 30.72
CA LYS A 9 -14.20 2.24 29.76
C LYS A 9 -13.82 2.63 28.33
N LEU A 10 -12.99 1.79 27.69
CA LEU A 10 -12.59 1.97 26.30
C LEU A 10 -13.75 1.62 25.35
N LEU A 11 -14.26 2.62 24.62
CA LEU A 11 -15.28 2.47 23.58
C LEU A 11 -14.67 2.05 22.24
N ALA A 12 -15.47 1.46 21.35
CA ALA A 12 -15.04 1.11 20.00
C ALA A 12 -14.54 2.32 19.19
N GLN A 13 -15.15 3.50 19.39
CA GLN A 13 -14.70 4.75 18.77
C GLN A 13 -13.28 5.14 19.19
N HIS A 14 -12.91 4.92 20.46
CA HIS A 14 -11.54 5.18 20.93
C HIS A 14 -10.53 4.23 20.28
N VAL A 15 -10.91 2.96 20.07
CA VAL A 15 -10.08 1.96 19.37
C VAL A 15 -9.91 2.34 17.91
N ALA A 16 -10.99 2.75 17.24
CA ALA A 16 -10.96 3.21 15.85
C ALA A 16 -10.09 4.46 15.68
N TYR A 17 -10.18 5.42 16.60
CA TYR A 17 -9.30 6.58 16.64
C TYR A 17 -7.83 6.16 16.79
N LEU A 18 -7.51 5.30 17.76
CA LEU A 18 -6.14 4.84 17.97
C LEU A 18 -5.58 4.11 16.74
N TYR A 19 -6.42 3.32 16.06
CA TYR A 19 -6.06 2.71 14.80
C TYR A 19 -5.75 3.75 13.70
N ASN A 20 -6.66 4.70 13.45
CA ASN A 20 -6.55 5.66 12.36
C ASN A 20 -5.49 6.74 12.58
N ALA A 21 -5.35 7.24 13.81
CA ALA A 21 -4.52 8.39 14.14
C ALA A 21 -3.13 8.01 14.67
N VAL A 22 -2.95 6.78 15.18
CA VAL A 22 -1.68 6.35 15.78
C VAL A 22 -1.08 5.17 15.03
N LEU A 23 -1.80 4.05 14.94
CA LEU A 23 -1.25 2.83 14.35
C LEU A 23 -0.97 2.98 12.86
N LEU A 24 -1.96 3.46 12.09
CA LEU A 24 -1.84 3.60 10.64
C LEU A 24 -0.67 4.51 10.25
N PRO A 25 -0.54 5.76 10.78
CA PRO A 25 0.61 6.61 10.46
C PRO A 25 1.95 5.99 10.85
N ARG A 26 2.02 5.27 11.98
CA ARG A 26 3.25 4.61 12.43
C ARG A 26 3.65 3.46 11.51
N LEU A 27 2.68 2.68 11.04
CA LEU A 27 2.92 1.63 10.06
C LEU A 27 3.28 2.21 8.70
N GLU A 28 2.58 3.25 8.26
CA GLU A 28 2.85 3.98 7.01
C GLU A 28 4.29 4.49 6.97
N PHE A 29 4.75 5.11 8.05
CA PHE A 29 6.14 5.56 8.18
C PHE A 29 7.14 4.40 8.12
N ARG A 30 6.87 3.30 8.82
CA ARG A 30 7.76 2.12 8.82
C ARG A 30 7.81 1.40 7.48
N LEU A 31 6.74 1.49 6.70
CA LEU A 31 6.57 0.83 5.40
C LEU A 31 6.74 1.81 4.23
N GLN A 32 7.41 2.94 4.45
CA GLN A 32 7.58 3.97 3.42
C GLN A 32 8.43 3.51 2.23
N THR A 33 9.30 2.50 2.41
CA THR A 33 10.18 1.98 1.35
C THR A 33 9.83 0.56 0.92
N THR A 34 8.87 -0.09 1.58
CA THR A 34 8.49 -1.48 1.32
C THR A 34 6.97 -1.62 1.33
N LEU A 35 6.42 -2.34 0.35
CA LEU A 35 5.01 -2.70 0.35
C LEU A 35 4.89 -4.19 0.66
N PHE A 36 4.21 -4.57 1.72
CA PHE A 36 3.88 -5.98 1.95
C PHE A 36 2.61 -6.38 1.20
N SER A 37 2.46 -7.69 0.99
CA SER A 37 1.21 -8.25 0.47
C SER A 37 0.03 -7.90 1.37
N GLU A 38 -1.16 -7.86 0.78
CA GLU A 38 -2.38 -7.58 1.53
C GLU A 38 -2.57 -8.55 2.70
N SER A 39 -2.29 -9.84 2.52
CA SER A 39 -2.40 -10.84 3.58
C SER A 39 -1.47 -10.57 4.77
N THR A 40 -0.24 -10.12 4.51
CA THR A 40 0.72 -9.76 5.55
C THR A 40 0.27 -8.50 6.29
N ILE A 41 -0.19 -7.47 5.56
CA ILE A 41 -0.74 -6.25 6.19
C ILE A 41 -1.97 -6.58 7.04
N GLN A 42 -2.88 -7.42 6.53
CA GLN A 42 -4.06 -7.87 7.26
C GLN A 42 -3.66 -8.64 8.53
N SER A 43 -2.63 -9.48 8.48
CA SER A 43 -2.09 -10.17 9.66
C SER A 43 -1.56 -9.18 10.72
N ILE A 44 -0.82 -8.15 10.30
CA ILE A 44 -0.27 -7.11 11.19
C ILE A 44 -1.38 -6.35 11.92
N ILE A 45 -2.46 -5.98 11.22
CA ILE A 45 -3.56 -5.18 11.80
C ILE A 45 -4.65 -6.02 12.49
N LYS A 46 -4.67 -7.34 12.28
CA LYS A 46 -5.66 -8.27 12.84
C LYS A 46 -5.88 -8.13 14.35
N PRO A 47 -4.84 -7.94 15.20
CA PRO A 47 -5.04 -7.76 16.64
C PRO A 47 -5.94 -6.57 16.96
N MET A 48 -5.77 -5.46 16.25
CA MET A 48 -6.55 -4.24 16.46
C MET A 48 -8.01 -4.40 16.04
N PHE A 49 -8.28 -5.11 14.94
CA PHE A 49 -9.65 -5.41 14.54
C PHE A 49 -10.34 -6.40 15.49
N SER A 50 -9.60 -7.32 16.12
CA SER A 50 -10.14 -8.18 17.18
C SER A 50 -10.61 -7.35 18.38
N VAL A 51 -9.79 -6.39 18.83
CA VAL A 51 -10.15 -5.48 19.93
C VAL A 51 -11.37 -4.64 19.56
N LEU A 52 -11.40 -4.08 18.36
CA LEU A 52 -12.53 -3.29 17.89
C LEU A 52 -13.83 -4.11 17.88
N ARG A 53 -13.84 -5.31 17.30
CA ARG A 53 -15.03 -6.18 17.27
C ARG A 53 -15.58 -6.42 18.68
N ARG A 54 -14.70 -6.79 19.62
CA ARG A 54 -15.06 -6.98 21.03
C ARG A 54 -15.65 -5.72 21.66
N LYS A 55 -15.07 -4.55 21.38
CA LYS A 55 -15.57 -3.27 21.91
C LYS A 55 -16.85 -2.79 21.25
N ALA A 56 -17.11 -3.21 20.01
CA ALA A 56 -18.32 -2.91 19.26
C ALA A 56 -19.47 -3.88 19.54
N GLY A 57 -19.24 -4.94 20.34
CA GLY A 57 -20.25 -6.00 20.55
C GLY A 57 -20.48 -6.87 19.31
N LEU A 58 -19.52 -6.89 18.38
CA LEU A 58 -19.58 -7.66 17.14
C LEU A 58 -19.03 -9.07 17.33
N ALA A 59 -19.60 -10.03 16.61
CA ALA A 59 -19.10 -11.40 16.59
C ALA A 59 -17.66 -11.46 16.04
N ALA A 60 -16.87 -12.44 16.49
CA ALA A 60 -15.53 -12.66 15.95
C ALA A 60 -15.55 -12.97 14.43
N THR A 61 -16.65 -13.54 13.94
CA THR A 61 -16.90 -13.89 12.54
C THR A 61 -17.38 -12.72 11.68
N THR A 62 -17.59 -11.52 12.25
CA THR A 62 -18.06 -10.35 11.49
C THR A 62 -17.11 -10.06 10.33
N PRO A 63 -17.61 -10.05 9.07
CA PRO A 63 -16.82 -9.78 7.87
C PRO A 63 -15.99 -8.49 8.00
N LEU A 64 -14.74 -8.55 7.54
CA LEU A 64 -13.82 -7.40 7.62
C LEU A 64 -14.36 -6.17 6.88
N ALA A 65 -15.05 -6.38 5.75
CA ALA A 65 -15.67 -5.32 4.96
C ALA A 65 -16.64 -4.45 5.78
N LEU A 66 -17.37 -5.04 6.75
CA LEU A 66 -18.29 -4.29 7.60
C LEU A 66 -17.57 -3.32 8.55
N LEU A 67 -16.31 -3.60 8.89
CA LEU A 67 -15.51 -2.71 9.74
C LEU A 67 -15.07 -1.44 8.99
N PHE A 68 -14.97 -1.50 7.66
CA PHE A 68 -14.58 -0.37 6.81
C PHE A 68 -15.76 0.53 6.41
N LEU A 69 -16.99 0.16 6.78
CA LEU A 69 -18.14 1.03 6.54
C LEU A 69 -17.96 2.36 7.28
N LYS A 70 -18.28 3.44 6.57
CA LYS A 70 -18.13 4.82 7.06
C LYS A 70 -18.99 5.13 8.28
N LEU A 71 -19.99 4.29 8.58
CA LEU A 71 -20.94 4.49 9.67
C LEU A 71 -20.29 4.47 11.07
N PRO A 72 -20.16 3.37 11.84
CA PRO A 72 -19.85 3.54 13.27
C PRO A 72 -18.39 3.84 13.60
N PHE A 73 -17.42 3.50 12.73
CA PHE A 73 -15.99 3.50 13.09
C PHE A 73 -15.07 4.24 12.12
N SER A 74 -15.48 4.49 10.86
CA SER A 74 -14.66 5.17 9.85
C SER A 74 -13.21 4.61 9.76
N ILE A 75 -13.06 3.29 9.85
CA ILE A 75 -11.75 2.64 9.81
C ILE A 75 -11.24 2.60 8.38
N GLN A 76 -10.00 3.01 8.20
CA GLN A 76 -9.36 2.98 6.89
C GLN A 76 -8.76 1.59 6.62
N ASN A 77 -8.79 1.15 5.36
CA ASN A 77 -8.07 -0.06 4.97
C ASN A 77 -6.58 0.24 4.87
N ALA A 78 -5.77 -0.40 5.72
CA ALA A 78 -4.33 -0.20 5.79
C ALA A 78 -3.61 -0.45 4.46
N TYR A 79 -3.95 -1.54 3.76
CA TYR A 79 -3.28 -1.90 2.52
C TYR A 79 -3.49 -0.82 1.45
N TYR A 80 -4.74 -0.41 1.23
CA TYR A 80 -5.06 0.65 0.28
C TYR A 80 -4.49 2.01 0.69
N ARG A 81 -4.43 2.31 2.00
CA ARG A 81 -3.78 3.53 2.49
C ARG A 81 -2.29 3.53 2.16
N PHE A 82 -1.57 2.45 2.42
CA PHE A 82 -0.14 2.36 2.14
C PHE A 82 0.12 2.41 0.64
N LEU A 83 -0.64 1.66 -0.16
CA LEU A 83 -0.54 1.68 -1.61
C LEU A 83 -0.78 3.08 -2.19
N SER A 84 -1.80 3.79 -1.69
CA SER A 84 -2.08 5.18 -2.09
C SER A 84 -0.94 6.13 -1.72
N SER A 85 -0.33 5.96 -0.54
CA SER A 85 0.83 6.74 -0.09
C SER A 85 2.07 6.52 -0.97
N HIS A 86 2.32 5.26 -1.37
CA HIS A 86 3.39 4.92 -2.32
C HIS A 86 3.15 5.53 -3.70
N ILE A 87 1.92 5.47 -4.21
CA ILE A 87 1.54 6.10 -5.48
C ILE A 87 1.77 7.60 -5.42
N ALA A 88 1.29 8.28 -4.38
CA ALA A 88 1.49 9.71 -4.21
C ALA A 88 2.99 10.07 -4.11
N SER A 89 3.80 9.21 -3.49
CA SER A 89 5.25 9.39 -3.40
C SER A 89 5.93 9.26 -4.76
N TRP A 90 5.59 8.21 -5.54
CA TRP A 90 6.10 8.04 -6.91
C TRP A 90 5.64 9.16 -7.85
N GLN A 91 4.41 9.65 -7.69
CA GLN A 91 3.92 10.81 -8.45
C GLN A 91 4.73 12.06 -8.17
N LYS A 92 5.10 12.32 -6.92
CA LYS A 92 6.01 13.42 -6.58
C LYS A 92 7.38 13.23 -7.21
N ILE A 93 7.96 12.03 -7.11
CA ILE A 93 9.27 11.70 -7.71
C ILE A 93 9.27 11.92 -9.22
N PHE A 94 8.20 11.54 -9.91
CA PHE A 94 8.09 11.65 -11.37
C PHE A 94 7.82 13.07 -11.87
N THR A 95 7.18 13.90 -11.06
CA THR A 95 6.85 15.28 -11.44
C THR A 95 7.92 16.29 -11.05
N HIS A 96 8.71 15.98 -10.02
CA HIS A 96 9.69 16.92 -9.48
C HIS A 96 11.00 16.95 -10.31
N PRO A 97 11.48 18.14 -10.73
CA PRO A 97 12.62 18.26 -11.65
C PRO A 97 13.90 17.62 -11.10
N ASP A 98 14.19 17.82 -9.82
CA ASP A 98 15.43 17.31 -9.18
C ASP A 98 15.50 15.78 -9.16
N PHE A 99 14.35 15.11 -9.17
CA PHE A 99 14.26 13.65 -9.13
C PHE A 99 14.16 13.03 -10.52
N LYS A 100 14.20 13.82 -11.61
CA LYS A 100 14.03 13.33 -12.98
C LYS A 100 14.99 12.19 -13.35
N ASN A 101 16.26 12.30 -12.97
CA ASN A 101 17.26 11.26 -13.26
C ASN A 101 16.98 9.97 -12.47
N PHE A 102 16.58 10.09 -11.21
CA PHE A 102 16.19 8.96 -10.38
C PHE A 102 14.92 8.29 -10.93
N ALA A 103 13.90 9.07 -11.24
CA ALA A 103 12.65 8.61 -11.86
C ALA A 103 12.92 7.78 -13.12
N LEU A 104 13.71 8.34 -14.05
CA LEU A 104 14.13 7.67 -15.27
C LEU A 104 14.91 6.38 -14.98
N TYR A 105 15.85 6.43 -14.04
CA TYR A 105 16.61 5.26 -13.63
C TYR A 105 15.70 4.15 -13.10
N SER A 106 14.77 4.46 -12.19
CA SER A 106 13.87 3.48 -11.59
C SER A 106 12.96 2.82 -12.63
N ILE A 107 12.45 3.59 -13.58
CA ILE A 107 11.62 3.05 -14.68
C ILE A 107 12.45 2.19 -15.61
N SER A 108 13.63 2.64 -16.05
CA SER A 108 14.50 1.84 -16.92
C SER A 108 15.00 0.56 -16.24
N TYR A 109 15.27 0.63 -14.93
CA TYR A 109 15.61 -0.54 -14.13
C TYR A 109 14.46 -1.54 -14.10
N LEU A 110 13.24 -1.08 -13.79
CA LEU A 110 12.06 -1.94 -13.80
C LEU A 110 11.80 -2.51 -15.19
N GLN A 111 11.93 -1.71 -16.25
CA GLN A 111 11.75 -2.15 -17.63
C GLN A 111 12.72 -3.27 -18.01
N GLY A 112 14.02 -3.09 -17.74
CA GLY A 112 15.03 -4.12 -17.96
C GLY A 112 14.78 -5.36 -17.10
N TYR A 113 14.38 -5.18 -15.85
CA TYR A 113 14.01 -6.28 -14.97
C TYR A 113 12.79 -7.06 -15.47
N LEU A 114 11.82 -6.41 -16.11
CA LEU A 114 10.66 -7.09 -16.71
C LEU A 114 10.99 -7.72 -18.07
N GLY A 115 12.12 -7.36 -18.69
CA GLY A 115 12.44 -7.74 -20.07
C GLY A 115 11.50 -7.12 -21.10
N ALA A 116 10.86 -5.98 -20.78
CA ALA A 116 9.82 -5.39 -21.61
C ALA A 116 10.40 -4.39 -22.63
N GLU A 117 10.04 -4.54 -23.91
CA GLU A 117 10.46 -3.61 -24.96
C GLU A 117 9.85 -2.21 -24.79
N SER A 118 8.64 -2.16 -24.25
CA SER A 118 7.89 -0.93 -24.00
C SER A 118 7.97 -0.49 -22.54
N CYS A 119 7.67 0.79 -22.29
CA CYS A 119 7.67 1.36 -20.95
C CYS A 119 6.70 0.58 -20.01
N PRO A 120 7.09 0.28 -18.76
CA PRO A 120 6.22 -0.36 -17.77
C PRO A 120 4.88 0.33 -17.53
N THR A 121 4.75 1.62 -17.87
CA THR A 121 3.50 2.38 -17.77
C THR A 121 2.50 2.10 -18.89
N ALA A 122 2.94 1.52 -20.00
CA ALA A 122 2.13 1.31 -21.21
C ALA A 122 1.77 -0.17 -21.46
N ILE A 123 2.42 -1.10 -20.75
CA ILE A 123 2.22 -2.54 -20.91
C ILE A 123 1.28 -3.11 -19.85
N ASN A 124 0.69 -4.27 -20.14
CA ASN A 124 -0.03 -5.04 -19.13
C ASN A 124 0.97 -5.66 -18.14
N LEU A 125 0.93 -5.24 -16.88
CA LEU A 125 1.82 -5.70 -15.81
C LEU A 125 1.35 -6.99 -15.11
N GLU A 126 0.12 -7.45 -15.36
CA GLU A 126 -0.46 -8.63 -14.70
C GLU A 126 0.39 -9.92 -14.81
N PRO A 127 1.07 -10.22 -15.94
CA PRO A 127 1.90 -11.43 -16.06
C PRO A 127 3.00 -11.53 -14.99
N TRP A 128 3.52 -10.39 -14.53
CA TRP A 128 4.60 -10.34 -13.53
C TRP A 128 4.10 -10.25 -12.09
N SER A 129 2.77 -10.21 -11.86
CA SER A 129 2.19 -10.12 -10.51
C SER A 129 2.55 -11.30 -9.60
N GLN A 130 2.84 -12.46 -10.19
CA GLN A 130 3.19 -13.68 -9.46
C GLN A 130 4.66 -13.74 -9.04
N VAL A 131 5.53 -12.95 -9.67
CA VAL A 131 6.98 -12.94 -9.43
C VAL A 131 7.27 -12.47 -8.01
N ILE A 132 7.92 -13.33 -7.22
CA ILE A 132 8.11 -13.15 -5.78
C ILE A 132 8.84 -11.83 -5.44
N SER A 133 9.88 -11.49 -6.21
CA SER A 133 10.66 -10.26 -6.01
C SER A 133 9.83 -8.99 -6.24
N LEU A 134 8.85 -9.03 -7.14
CA LEU A 134 8.01 -7.88 -7.48
C LEU A 134 6.83 -7.69 -6.51
N ARG A 135 6.44 -8.72 -5.75
CA ARG A 135 5.35 -8.64 -4.78
C ARG A 135 5.51 -7.51 -3.77
N THR A 136 6.74 -7.12 -3.46
CA THR A 136 7.02 -6.02 -2.50
C THR A 136 7.58 -4.75 -3.14
N HIS A 137 7.79 -4.76 -4.45
CA HIS A 137 8.40 -3.66 -5.19
C HIS A 137 7.42 -2.49 -5.32
N THR A 138 7.72 -1.35 -4.69
CA THR A 138 6.77 -0.24 -4.54
C THR A 138 6.37 0.39 -5.87
N LEU A 139 7.33 0.60 -6.77
CA LEU A 139 7.06 1.17 -8.10
C LEU A 139 6.19 0.23 -8.94
N PHE A 140 6.52 -1.05 -8.98
CA PHE A 140 5.78 -2.04 -9.75
C PHE A 140 4.33 -2.12 -9.29
N ASN A 141 4.13 -2.25 -7.97
CA ASN A 141 2.78 -2.30 -7.40
C ASN A 141 2.00 -0.99 -7.59
N SER A 142 2.68 0.16 -7.57
CA SER A 142 2.06 1.46 -7.85
C SER A 142 1.56 1.54 -9.30
N LEU A 143 2.38 1.10 -10.26
CA LEU A 143 2.01 1.06 -11.67
C LEU A 143 0.89 0.03 -11.94
N LEU A 144 1.00 -1.18 -11.39
CA LEU A 144 0.00 -2.24 -11.54
C LEU A 144 -1.36 -1.84 -10.95
N PHE A 145 -1.37 -1.18 -9.80
CA PHE A 145 -2.61 -0.67 -9.23
C PHE A 145 -3.20 0.47 -10.06
N SER A 146 -2.36 1.38 -10.54
CA SER A 146 -2.79 2.48 -11.39
C SER A 146 -3.39 1.99 -12.71
N SER A 147 -2.80 0.96 -13.33
CA SER A 147 -3.31 0.38 -14.57
C SER A 147 -4.69 -0.26 -14.37
N ARG A 148 -4.93 -0.92 -13.23
CA ARG A 148 -6.26 -1.44 -12.87
C ARG A 148 -7.33 -0.35 -12.72
N LEU A 149 -6.92 0.87 -12.42
CA LEU A 149 -7.80 2.04 -12.32
C LEU A 149 -7.82 2.91 -13.58
N ASN A 150 -7.20 2.46 -14.67
CA ASN A 150 -7.01 3.22 -15.91
C ASN A 150 -6.31 4.58 -15.71
N ILE A 151 -5.46 4.69 -14.68
CA ILE A 151 -4.64 5.88 -14.43
C ILE A 151 -3.35 5.74 -15.24
N THR A 152 -3.13 6.68 -16.15
CA THR A 152 -1.93 6.73 -16.99
C THR A 152 -0.85 7.62 -16.38
N TRP A 153 0.40 7.19 -16.57
CA TRP A 153 1.57 7.93 -16.11
C TRP A 153 2.33 8.46 -17.33
N SER A 154 2.45 9.78 -17.47
CA SER A 154 3.22 10.41 -18.54
C SER A 154 4.71 10.43 -18.16
N LEU A 155 5.46 9.44 -18.64
CA LEU A 155 6.90 9.34 -18.42
C LEU A 155 7.65 9.34 -19.76
N PRO A 156 8.80 10.04 -19.87
CA PRO A 156 9.63 9.98 -21.06
C PRO A 156 10.23 8.58 -21.22
N ILE A 157 10.05 7.98 -22.40
CA ILE A 157 10.55 6.65 -22.75
C ILE A 157 12.07 6.69 -22.90
N ARG A 158 12.76 5.64 -22.41
CA ARG A 158 14.21 5.42 -22.61
C ARG A 158 14.44 4.00 -23.17
N PRO A 159 15.50 3.75 -23.95
CA PRO A 159 15.85 2.40 -24.42
C PRO A 159 16.02 1.39 -23.29
N LEU A 160 15.72 0.14 -23.61
CA LEU A 160 15.82 -1.05 -22.75
C LEU A 160 17.24 -1.21 -22.19
N ARG A 161 17.34 -1.49 -20.89
CA ARG A 161 18.59 -1.90 -20.24
C ARG A 161 18.88 -3.37 -20.53
N GLN A 162 19.95 -3.64 -21.27
CA GLN A 162 20.38 -4.99 -21.65
C GLN A 162 21.30 -5.65 -20.61
N ASP A 163 21.73 -4.91 -19.59
CA ASP A 163 22.61 -5.36 -18.51
C ASP A 163 21.90 -6.20 -17.43
N LEU A 164 20.56 -6.19 -17.41
CA LEU A 164 19.76 -6.87 -16.39
C LEU A 164 19.25 -8.23 -16.91
N GLN A 165 19.31 -9.25 -16.06
CA GLN A 165 18.65 -10.54 -16.33
C GLN A 165 17.13 -10.36 -16.18
N PRO A 166 16.34 -10.66 -17.23
CA PRO A 166 14.90 -10.44 -17.21
C PRO A 166 14.20 -11.43 -16.26
N ALA A 167 13.22 -10.92 -15.52
CA ALA A 167 12.26 -11.70 -14.77
C ALA A 167 11.32 -12.36 -15.78
N LEU A 168 11.56 -13.64 -16.04
CA LEU A 168 10.68 -14.45 -16.88
C LEU A 168 9.34 -14.63 -16.16
N PRO A 169 8.20 -14.24 -16.79
CA PRO A 169 6.90 -14.64 -16.30
C PRO A 169 6.78 -16.17 -16.38
N LEU A 170 6.21 -16.79 -15.35
CA LEU A 170 5.88 -18.22 -15.34
C LEU A 170 4.64 -18.51 -16.18
#